data_AF-A0A9D2IYL8-F1
#
_entry.id   AF-A0A9D2IYL8-F1
#
_cell.length_a   1.000
_cell.length_b   1.000
_cell.length_c   1.000
_cell.angle_alpha   90.00
_cell.angle_beta   90.00
_cell.angle_gamma   90.00
#
_symmetry.space_group_name_H-M   'P 1'
#
loop_
_entity.id
_entity.type
_entity.pdbx_description
1 polymer ?
#
loop_
_entity_poly.entity_id
_entity_poly.type
_entity_poly.pdbx_seq_one_letter_code
_entity_poly.pdbx_strand_id
1 'polypeptide(L)'
;MQKVMFSLVVLAVVILASFGNVAQAAYESITSDYKIQKALMVLDAHGEGATVRTLVRKNIQIKFTDLAMMSPAYMRYNALAAKDSRNNQYIFIDNKHKSAPVEALAALLAHEATHQNVVYGASIDEETQAHCNEAKFWIKVTASNPALKNNPHPLVVRENTLAERFGNQGRDAIQTMVASNSSYANLPQRVPSPAR
;
A
#
# COMPACT_ATOMS: atom_id res chain seq x y z
N MET A 1 -6.93 46.76 -13.95
CA MET A 1 -7.49 45.48 -13.44
C MET A 1 -7.00 44.26 -14.21
N GLN A 2 -6.99 44.25 -15.56
CA GLN A 2 -6.64 43.07 -16.37
C GLN A 2 -5.20 42.52 -16.19
N LYS A 3 -4.19 43.38 -16.00
CA LYS A 3 -2.78 42.96 -15.76
C LYS A 3 -2.54 42.28 -14.40
N VAL A 4 -3.32 42.66 -13.38
CA VAL A 4 -3.21 42.10 -12.02
C VAL A 4 -3.85 40.71 -11.97
N MET A 5 -4.98 40.53 -12.68
CA MET A 5 -5.67 39.24 -12.80
C MET A 5 -4.84 38.22 -13.59
N PHE A 6 -4.15 38.65 -14.66
CA PHE A 6 -3.25 37.78 -15.44
C PHE A 6 -2.03 37.32 -14.63
N SER A 7 -1.46 38.22 -13.80
CA SER A 7 -0.31 37.89 -12.94
C SER A 7 -0.68 36.92 -11.80
N LEU A 8 -1.88 37.05 -11.23
CA LEU A 8 -2.40 36.12 -10.21
C LEU A 8 -2.67 34.72 -10.78
N VAL A 9 -3.22 34.63 -12.00
CA VAL A 9 -3.48 33.34 -12.67
C VAL A 9 -2.16 32.63 -13.03
N VAL A 10 -1.16 33.35 -13.54
CA VAL A 10 0.15 32.76 -13.85
C VAL A 10 0.87 32.29 -12.58
N LEU A 11 0.81 33.06 -11.49
CA LEU A 11 1.43 32.67 -10.22
C LEU A 11 0.76 31.42 -9.61
N ALA A 12 -0.57 31.31 -9.68
CA ALA A 12 -1.31 30.13 -9.22
C ALA A 12 -0.97 28.87 -10.03
N VAL A 13 -0.79 28.98 -11.34
CA VAL A 13 -0.40 27.85 -12.21
C VAL A 13 1.05 27.40 -11.94
N VAL A 14 1.98 28.32 -11.70
CA VAL A 14 3.38 27.98 -11.36
C VAL A 14 3.47 27.31 -9.99
N ILE A 15 2.70 27.78 -9.00
CA ILE A 15 2.65 27.16 -7.67
C ILE A 15 2.06 25.74 -7.75
N LEU A 16 0.95 25.53 -8.47
CA LEU A 16 0.36 24.19 -8.66
C LEU A 16 1.28 23.23 -9.43
N ALA A 17 2.00 23.71 -10.45
CA ALA A 17 2.96 22.91 -11.19
C ALA A 17 4.20 22.51 -10.36
N SER A 18 4.62 23.37 -9.41
CA SER A 18 5.76 23.08 -8.54
C SER A 18 5.47 21.98 -7.51
N PHE A 19 4.24 21.86 -7.00
CA PHE A 19 3.88 20.78 -6.07
C PHE A 19 3.75 19.41 -6.74
N GLY A 20 3.27 19.35 -7.99
CA GLY A 20 3.17 18.09 -8.75
C GLY A 20 4.54 17.45 -9.02
N ASN A 21 5.56 18.27 -9.30
CA ASN A 21 6.92 17.80 -9.59
C ASN A 21 7.66 17.24 -8.37
N VAL A 22 7.39 17.78 -7.17
CA VAL A 22 8.07 17.34 -5.93
C VAL A 22 7.57 15.97 -5.46
N ALA A 23 6.27 15.72 -5.53
CA ALA A 23 5.70 14.42 -5.17
C ALA A 23 6.19 13.29 -6.11
N GLN A 24 6.22 13.58 -7.42
CA GLN A 24 6.72 12.64 -8.43
C GLN A 24 8.20 12.29 -8.22
N ALA A 25 9.06 13.29 -8.00
CA ALA A 25 10.48 13.07 -7.73
C ALA A 25 10.72 12.27 -6.43
N ALA A 26 9.87 12.45 -5.41
CA ALA A 26 9.94 11.67 -4.18
C ALA A 26 9.62 10.18 -4.43
N TYR A 27 8.66 9.86 -5.30
CA TYR A 27 8.31 8.47 -5.60
C TYR A 27 9.37 7.75 -6.43
N GLU A 28 10.04 8.47 -7.32
CA GLU A 28 11.15 7.96 -8.12
C GLU A 28 12.34 7.49 -7.26
N SER A 29 12.50 8.03 -6.05
CA SER A 29 13.55 7.59 -5.12
C SER A 29 13.34 6.17 -4.57
N ILE A 30 12.10 5.68 -4.56
CA ILE A 30 11.74 4.37 -4.01
C ILE A 30 11.23 3.38 -5.05
N THR A 31 10.89 3.83 -6.26
CA THR A 31 10.52 2.94 -7.36
C THR A 31 10.69 3.58 -8.73
N SER A 32 11.19 2.79 -9.69
CA SER A 32 11.24 3.17 -11.11
C SER A 32 10.00 2.74 -11.88
N ASP A 33 9.06 2.00 -11.26
CA ASP A 33 7.87 1.51 -11.94
C ASP A 33 6.75 2.55 -11.93
N TYR A 34 6.36 3.02 -13.11
CA TYR A 34 5.35 4.06 -13.27
C TYR A 34 3.99 3.69 -12.65
N LYS A 35 3.61 2.41 -12.66
CA LYS A 35 2.33 1.97 -12.11
C LYS A 35 2.35 1.99 -10.58
N ILE A 36 3.48 1.63 -9.98
CA ILE A 36 3.70 1.78 -8.54
C ILE A 36 3.71 3.26 -8.15
N GLN A 37 4.36 4.13 -8.94
CA GLN A 37 4.32 5.59 -8.70
C GLN A 37 2.87 6.12 -8.73
N LYS A 38 2.05 5.68 -9.68
CA LYS A 38 0.62 6.04 -9.71
C LYS A 38 -0.16 5.51 -8.52
N ALA A 39 0.14 4.30 -8.05
CA ALA A 39 -0.47 3.77 -6.83
C ALA A 39 -0.09 4.61 -5.59
N LEU A 40 1.17 5.06 -5.47
CA LEU A 40 1.62 5.97 -4.41
C LEU A 40 0.92 7.34 -4.49
N MET A 41 0.72 7.88 -5.70
CA MET A 41 -0.07 9.10 -5.90
C MET A 41 -1.52 8.93 -5.43
N VAL A 42 -2.15 7.79 -5.74
CA VAL A 42 -3.52 7.49 -5.28
C VAL A 42 -3.58 7.38 -3.77
N LEU A 43 -2.60 6.71 -3.15
CA LEU A 43 -2.48 6.59 -1.70
C LEU A 43 -2.38 7.97 -1.04
N ASP A 44 -1.46 8.82 -1.50
CA ASP A 44 -1.27 10.19 -1.00
C ASP A 44 -2.55 11.05 -1.15
N ALA A 45 -3.14 11.05 -2.35
CA ALA A 45 -4.36 11.80 -2.66
C ALA A 45 -5.58 11.38 -1.81
N HIS A 46 -5.58 10.15 -1.30
CA HIS A 46 -6.63 9.63 -0.42
C HIS A 46 -6.23 9.68 1.07
N GLY A 47 -5.39 10.63 1.46
CA GLY A 47 -5.14 10.97 2.87
C GLY A 47 -4.09 10.11 3.56
N GLU A 48 -3.38 9.25 2.82
CA GLU A 48 -2.31 8.39 3.34
C GLU A 48 -0.92 9.00 3.10
N GLY A 49 -0.82 10.32 2.92
CA GLY A 49 0.44 11.00 2.65
C GLY A 49 1.51 10.83 3.74
N ALA A 50 1.12 10.64 5.00
CA ALA A 50 2.07 10.33 6.07
C ALA A 50 2.72 8.94 5.90
N THR A 51 1.91 7.97 5.46
CA THR A 51 2.34 6.62 5.11
C THR A 51 3.33 6.68 3.96
N VAL A 52 2.98 7.37 2.87
CA VAL A 52 3.84 7.58 1.69
C VAL A 52 5.16 8.27 2.05
N ARG A 53 5.12 9.37 2.83
CA ARG A 53 6.33 10.05 3.31
C ARG A 53 7.21 9.14 4.15
N THR A 54 6.63 8.21 4.89
CA THR A 54 7.40 7.24 5.69
C THR A 54 8.12 6.23 4.80
N LEU A 55 7.46 5.72 3.75
CA LEU A 55 8.08 4.84 2.76
C LEU A 55 9.30 5.53 2.10
N VAL A 56 9.12 6.78 1.66
CA VAL A 56 10.18 7.60 1.05
C VAL A 56 11.30 7.87 2.05
N ARG A 57 11.00 8.36 3.25
CA ARG A 57 12.00 8.71 4.27
C ARG A 57 12.84 7.50 4.71
N LYS A 58 12.23 6.31 4.77
CA LYS A 58 12.91 5.06 5.10
C LYS A 58 13.60 4.42 3.90
N ASN A 59 13.50 5.04 2.70
CA ASN A 59 14.04 4.53 1.45
C ASN A 59 13.61 3.08 1.15
N ILE A 60 12.33 2.76 1.41
CA ILE A 60 11.79 1.41 1.21
C ILE A 60 11.57 1.19 -0.29
N GLN A 61 12.39 0.33 -0.89
CA GLN A 61 12.38 0.10 -2.34
C GLN A 61 11.18 -0.78 -2.75
N ILE A 62 10.38 -0.30 -3.70
CA ILE A 62 9.13 -0.96 -4.10
C ILE A 62 9.26 -1.43 -5.55
N LYS A 63 9.00 -2.72 -5.81
CA LYS A 63 9.08 -3.28 -7.17
C LYS A 63 8.16 -4.47 -7.38
N PHE A 64 7.78 -4.69 -8.63
CA PHE A 64 7.18 -5.97 -9.01
C PHE A 64 8.24 -7.07 -9.09
N THR A 65 7.94 -8.26 -8.60
CA THR A 65 8.84 -9.42 -8.60
C THR A 65 8.01 -10.71 -8.69
N ASP A 66 8.57 -11.77 -9.25
CA ASP A 66 7.98 -13.10 -9.14
C ASP A 66 8.31 -13.64 -7.74
N LEU A 67 7.32 -13.64 -6.84
CA LEU A 67 7.56 -14.04 -5.46
C LEU A 67 7.84 -15.55 -5.35
N ALA A 68 7.33 -16.36 -6.28
CA ALA A 68 7.59 -17.80 -6.30
C ALA A 68 9.07 -18.10 -6.60
N MET A 69 9.75 -17.23 -7.37
CA MET A 69 11.19 -17.32 -7.60
C MET A 69 12.03 -16.99 -6.37
N MET A 70 11.51 -16.17 -5.45
CA MET A 70 12.20 -15.87 -4.18
C MET A 70 12.09 -17.04 -3.21
N SER A 71 10.90 -17.65 -3.13
CA SER A 71 10.66 -18.88 -2.37
C SER A 71 9.33 -19.50 -2.81
N PRO A 72 9.25 -20.83 -2.98
CA PRO A 72 7.98 -21.51 -3.24
C PRO A 72 6.89 -21.21 -2.18
N ALA A 73 7.30 -20.88 -0.95
CA ALA A 73 6.38 -20.49 0.12
C ALA A 73 5.59 -19.20 -0.19
N TYR A 74 6.14 -18.32 -1.04
CA TYR A 74 5.52 -17.04 -1.40
C TYR A 74 4.68 -17.10 -2.68
N MET A 75 4.53 -18.27 -3.31
CA MET A 75 3.76 -18.44 -4.56
C MET A 75 2.31 -17.91 -4.44
N ARG A 76 1.72 -17.96 -3.25
CA ARG A 76 0.36 -17.50 -3.00
C ARG A 76 0.27 -16.05 -2.52
N TYR A 77 1.40 -15.41 -2.22
CA TYR A 77 1.42 -14.07 -1.64
C TYR A 77 1.07 -13.02 -2.70
N ASN A 78 0.53 -11.89 -2.28
CA ASN A 78 0.22 -10.77 -3.18
C ASN A 78 1.33 -9.72 -3.15
N ALA A 79 1.90 -9.53 -1.98
CA ALA A 79 3.09 -8.74 -1.76
C ALA A 79 3.86 -9.29 -0.54
N LEU A 80 5.06 -8.75 -0.33
CA LEU A 80 5.96 -9.11 0.76
C LEU A 80 6.83 -7.91 1.13
N ALA A 81 6.70 -7.43 2.37
CA ALA A 81 7.70 -6.59 3.01
C ALA A 81 8.90 -7.43 3.49
N ALA A 82 10.13 -7.05 3.11
CA ALA A 82 11.34 -7.81 3.41
C ALA A 82 12.56 -6.90 3.67
N LYS A 83 13.60 -7.49 4.27
CA LYS A 83 14.93 -6.88 4.40
C LYS A 83 15.98 -7.77 3.77
N ASP A 84 16.97 -7.15 3.11
CA ASP A 84 18.16 -7.87 2.68
C ASP A 84 19.21 -7.96 3.80
N SER A 85 20.30 -8.68 3.55
CA SER A 85 21.42 -8.85 4.49
C SER A 85 22.16 -7.54 4.84
N ARG A 86 21.90 -6.46 4.09
CA ARG A 86 22.46 -5.12 4.33
C ARG A 86 21.45 -4.19 5.00
N ASN A 87 20.32 -4.72 5.50
CA ASN A 87 19.23 -3.98 6.12
C ASN A 87 18.48 -3.03 5.17
N ASN A 88 18.64 -3.14 3.85
CA ASN A 88 17.78 -2.39 2.94
C ASN A 88 16.38 -2.99 2.98
N GLN A 89 15.37 -2.12 2.99
CA GLN A 89 13.97 -2.51 3.09
C GLN A 89 13.33 -2.53 1.71
N TYR A 90 12.48 -3.53 1.49
CA TYR A 90 11.77 -3.71 0.23
C TYR A 90 10.29 -3.99 0.47
N ILE A 91 9.46 -3.57 -0.48
CA ILE A 91 8.12 -4.08 -0.69
C ILE A 91 8.10 -4.70 -2.09
N PHE A 92 7.94 -6.02 -2.15
CA PHE A 92 7.80 -6.75 -3.40
C PHE A 92 6.32 -6.98 -3.66
N ILE A 93 5.83 -6.61 -4.85
CA ILE A 93 4.48 -6.93 -5.31
C ILE A 93 4.57 -8.05 -6.33
N ASP A 94 3.72 -9.07 -6.22
CA ASP A 94 3.78 -10.19 -7.16
C ASP A 94 3.47 -9.74 -8.61
N ASN A 95 4.23 -10.28 -9.56
CA ASN A 95 4.08 -9.97 -10.99
C ASN A 95 2.66 -10.19 -11.53
N LYS A 96 1.86 -11.11 -10.93
CA LYS A 96 0.46 -11.33 -11.32
C LYS A 96 -0.42 -10.10 -11.17
N HIS A 97 0.02 -9.10 -10.39
CA HIS A 97 -0.72 -7.86 -10.14
C HIS A 97 -0.26 -6.68 -11.01
N LYS A 98 0.66 -6.88 -11.95
CA LYS A 98 1.10 -5.81 -12.88
C LYS A 98 -0.03 -5.19 -13.68
N SER A 99 -1.10 -5.93 -13.97
CA SER A 99 -2.27 -5.43 -14.69
C SER A 99 -3.38 -4.87 -13.79
N ALA A 100 -3.26 -4.98 -12.46
CA ALA A 100 -4.26 -4.49 -11.51
C ALA A 100 -4.53 -2.99 -11.64
N PRO A 101 -5.74 -2.48 -11.34
CA PRO A 101 -5.97 -1.04 -11.18
C PRO A 101 -5.03 -0.43 -10.14
N VAL A 102 -4.64 0.83 -10.34
CA VAL A 102 -3.70 1.53 -9.45
C VAL A 102 -4.28 1.72 -8.05
N GLU A 103 -5.60 1.81 -7.92
CA GLU A 103 -6.32 1.91 -6.66
C GLU A 103 -6.24 0.62 -5.84
N ALA A 104 -6.30 -0.54 -6.51
CA ALA A 104 -6.14 -1.83 -5.86
C ALA A 104 -4.69 -2.04 -5.42
N LEU A 105 -3.72 -1.61 -6.24
CA LEU A 105 -2.31 -1.57 -5.85
C LEU A 105 -2.07 -0.61 -4.67
N ALA A 106 -2.76 0.53 -4.62
CA ALA A 106 -2.66 1.47 -3.51
C ALA A 106 -3.21 0.88 -2.20
N ALA A 107 -4.30 0.11 -2.25
CA ALA A 107 -4.82 -0.63 -1.10
C ALA A 107 -3.78 -1.66 -0.59
N LEU A 108 -3.19 -2.44 -1.50
CA LEU A 108 -2.13 -3.38 -1.17
C LEU A 108 -0.88 -2.67 -0.60
N LEU A 109 -0.52 -1.49 -1.11
CA LEU A 109 0.56 -0.70 -0.53
C LEU A 109 0.24 -0.16 0.87
N ALA A 110 -1.03 0.18 1.15
CA ALA A 110 -1.46 0.58 2.49
C ALA A 110 -1.29 -0.57 3.50
N HIS A 111 -1.53 -1.81 3.06
CA HIS A 111 -1.21 -3.01 3.82
C HIS A 111 0.28 -3.08 4.14
N GLU A 112 1.12 -3.18 3.09
CA GLU A 112 2.56 -3.44 3.23
C GLU A 112 3.29 -2.31 3.98
N ALA A 113 2.80 -1.08 3.87
CA ALA A 113 3.36 0.05 4.62
C ALA A 113 3.14 -0.03 6.14
N THR A 114 2.30 -0.97 6.61
CA THR A 114 2.14 -1.29 8.04
C THR A 114 3.37 -2.03 8.58
N HIS A 115 4.02 -2.85 7.75
CA HIS A 115 5.15 -3.72 8.10
C HIS A 115 6.49 -2.99 8.18
N GLN A 116 6.52 -1.89 8.92
CA GLN A 116 7.70 -1.02 8.98
C GLN A 116 8.82 -1.52 9.90
N ASN A 117 8.57 -2.59 10.66
CA ASN A 117 9.53 -3.18 11.58
C ASN A 117 9.78 -4.66 11.25
N VAL A 118 10.19 -4.91 10.00
CA VAL A 118 10.50 -6.24 9.45
C VAL A 118 11.48 -7.07 10.30
N VAL A 119 12.23 -6.45 11.23
CA VAL A 119 13.23 -7.12 12.09
C VAL A 119 12.61 -8.19 12.98
N TYR A 120 11.37 -8.00 13.44
CA TYR A 120 10.74 -8.91 14.40
C TYR A 120 9.75 -9.89 13.77
N GLY A 121 9.60 -9.85 12.45
CA GLY A 121 8.48 -10.49 11.76
C GLY A 121 7.13 -9.82 12.09
N ALA A 122 6.13 -10.06 11.25
CA ALA A 122 4.77 -9.62 11.53
C ALA A 122 4.16 -10.44 12.69
N SER A 123 3.19 -9.87 13.40
CA SER A 123 2.34 -10.61 14.34
C SER A 123 0.92 -10.73 13.81
N ILE A 124 0.10 -11.63 14.39
CA ILE A 124 -1.33 -11.72 14.03
C ILE A 124 -2.02 -10.36 14.19
N ASP A 125 -1.73 -9.63 15.27
CA ASP A 125 -2.29 -8.29 15.47
C ASP A 125 -1.83 -7.26 14.41
N GLU A 126 -0.59 -7.35 13.95
CA GLU A 126 -0.04 -6.47 12.91
C GLU A 126 -0.66 -6.78 11.54
N GLU A 127 -0.72 -8.05 11.16
CA GLU A 127 -1.41 -8.51 9.95
C GLU A 127 -2.90 -8.15 9.96
N THR A 128 -3.55 -8.26 11.12
CA THR A 128 -4.94 -7.80 11.30
C THR A 128 -5.05 -6.31 11.03
N GLN A 129 -4.15 -5.51 11.60
CA GLN A 129 -4.14 -4.06 11.39
C GLN A 129 -3.86 -3.71 9.92
N ALA A 130 -2.93 -4.40 9.27
CA ALA A 130 -2.58 -4.20 7.87
C ALA A 130 -3.77 -4.47 6.95
N HIS A 131 -4.45 -5.62 7.11
CA HIS A 131 -5.68 -5.94 6.37
C HIS A 131 -6.83 -4.97 6.67
N CYS A 132 -6.95 -4.47 7.91
CA CYS A 132 -7.94 -3.45 8.24
C CYS A 132 -7.65 -2.11 7.55
N ASN A 133 -6.38 -1.70 7.49
CA ASN A 133 -5.98 -0.46 6.80
C ASN A 133 -6.27 -0.57 5.30
N GLU A 134 -5.93 -1.71 4.70
CA GLU A 134 -6.21 -2.05 3.31
C GLU A 134 -7.71 -2.02 3.00
N ALA A 135 -8.54 -2.69 3.81
CA ALA A 135 -9.99 -2.70 3.64
C ALA A 135 -10.59 -1.28 3.76
N LYS A 136 -10.17 -0.50 4.77
CA LYS A 136 -10.62 0.89 4.96
C LYS A 136 -10.25 1.77 3.77
N PHE A 137 -9.03 1.62 3.26
CA PHE A 137 -8.57 2.35 2.09
C PHE A 137 -9.39 1.99 0.84
N TRP A 138 -9.62 0.70 0.59
CA TRP A 138 -10.44 0.25 -0.52
C TRP A 138 -11.88 0.75 -0.45
N ILE A 139 -12.50 0.72 0.74
CA ILE A 139 -13.83 1.29 0.98
C ILE A 139 -13.84 2.78 0.62
N LYS A 140 -12.82 3.53 1.05
CA LYS A 140 -12.71 4.96 0.77
C LYS A 140 -12.59 5.26 -0.72
N VAL A 141 -11.66 4.62 -1.43
CA VAL A 141 -11.43 4.91 -2.85
C VAL A 141 -12.61 4.48 -3.73
N THR A 142 -13.28 3.38 -3.38
CA THR A 142 -14.45 2.91 -4.13
C THR A 142 -15.73 3.66 -3.80
N ALA A 143 -15.80 4.38 -2.67
CA ALA A 143 -16.90 5.31 -2.42
C ALA A 143 -16.92 6.46 -3.44
N SER A 144 -15.74 6.95 -3.85
CA SER A 144 -15.61 7.98 -4.90
C SER A 144 -15.67 7.42 -6.33
N ASN A 145 -15.36 6.13 -6.52
CA ASN A 145 -15.44 5.48 -7.83
C ASN A 145 -15.97 4.03 -7.73
N PRO A 146 -17.29 3.86 -7.62
CA PRO A 146 -17.90 2.54 -7.42
C PRO A 146 -17.63 1.53 -8.55
N ALA A 147 -17.40 2.02 -9.77
CA ALA A 147 -17.15 1.16 -10.93
C ALA A 147 -15.88 0.30 -10.79
N LEU A 148 -14.92 0.72 -9.96
CA LEU A 148 -13.73 -0.05 -9.65
C LEU A 148 -14.06 -1.46 -9.12
N LYS A 149 -15.17 -1.61 -8.38
CA LYS A 149 -15.59 -2.89 -7.80
C LYS A 149 -15.94 -3.94 -8.85
N ASN A 150 -16.26 -3.51 -10.08
CA ASN A 150 -16.66 -4.40 -11.17
C ASN A 150 -15.46 -4.93 -11.98
N ASN A 151 -14.23 -4.48 -11.68
CA ASN A 151 -13.05 -4.93 -12.39
C ASN A 151 -12.75 -6.40 -12.03
N PRO A 152 -12.60 -7.32 -13.01
CA PRO A 152 -12.45 -8.75 -12.76
C PRO A 152 -11.04 -9.16 -12.29
N HIS A 153 -10.12 -8.20 -12.15
CA HIS A 153 -8.76 -8.50 -11.76
C HIS A 153 -8.72 -9.17 -10.37
N PRO A 154 -7.95 -10.26 -10.16
CA PRO A 154 -7.94 -11.00 -8.90
C PRO A 154 -7.66 -10.15 -7.65
N LEU A 155 -6.78 -9.15 -7.77
CA LEU A 155 -6.53 -8.19 -6.67
C LEU A 155 -7.80 -7.42 -6.30
N VAL A 156 -8.58 -6.96 -7.27
CA VAL A 156 -9.84 -6.23 -7.01
C VAL A 156 -10.86 -7.14 -6.32
N VAL A 157 -10.97 -8.40 -6.74
CA VAL A 157 -11.84 -9.39 -6.09
C VAL A 157 -11.44 -9.59 -4.62
N ARG A 158 -10.14 -9.67 -4.35
CA ARG A 158 -9.61 -9.73 -2.99
C ARG A 158 -9.97 -8.46 -2.19
N GLU A 159 -9.75 -7.27 -2.75
CA GLU A 159 -10.05 -6.02 -2.07
C GLU A 159 -11.55 -5.88 -1.74
N ASN A 160 -12.42 -6.29 -2.66
CA ASN A 160 -13.87 -6.33 -2.42
C ASN A 160 -14.22 -7.27 -1.27
N THR A 161 -13.60 -8.46 -1.23
CA THR A 161 -13.84 -9.45 -0.17
C THR A 161 -13.39 -8.93 1.19
N LEU A 162 -12.24 -8.25 1.27
CA LEU A 162 -11.75 -7.63 2.49
C LEU A 162 -12.65 -6.49 2.97
N ALA A 163 -13.06 -5.61 2.05
CA ALA A 163 -13.96 -4.51 2.36
C ALA A 163 -15.33 -4.98 2.83
N GLU A 164 -15.90 -6.02 2.22
CA GLU A 164 -17.17 -6.61 2.65
C GLU A 164 -17.05 -7.21 4.06
N ARG A 165 -16.01 -8.01 4.30
CA ARG A 165 -15.75 -8.62 5.62
C ARG A 165 -15.59 -7.56 6.70
N PHE A 166 -14.76 -6.55 6.44
CA PHE A 166 -14.54 -5.45 7.37
C PHE A 166 -15.79 -4.59 7.57
N GLY A 167 -16.53 -4.27 6.50
CA GLY A 167 -17.73 -3.43 6.57
C GLY A 167 -18.87 -4.08 7.35
N ASN A 168 -19.04 -5.39 7.22
CA ASN A 168 -20.15 -6.11 7.86
C ASN A 168 -19.85 -6.52 9.32
N GLN A 169 -18.60 -6.87 9.63
CA GLN A 169 -18.24 -7.54 10.89
C GLN A 169 -17.06 -6.87 11.61
N GLY A 170 -16.50 -5.81 11.04
CA GLY A 170 -15.42 -5.04 11.64
C GLY A 170 -14.09 -5.80 11.74
N ARG A 171 -13.29 -5.38 12.71
CA ARG A 171 -11.92 -5.88 12.93
C ARG A 171 -11.89 -7.36 13.32
N ASP A 172 -12.85 -7.86 14.07
CA ASP A 172 -12.82 -9.23 14.61
C ASP A 172 -12.93 -10.28 13.50
N ALA A 173 -13.67 -9.99 12.43
CA ALA A 173 -13.71 -10.86 11.26
C ALA A 173 -12.39 -10.86 10.47
N ILE A 174 -11.71 -9.71 10.39
CA ILE A 174 -10.36 -9.65 9.81
C ILE A 174 -9.39 -10.45 10.67
N GLN A 175 -9.43 -10.30 11.99
CA GLN A 175 -8.57 -11.05 12.91
C GLN A 175 -8.80 -12.57 12.77
N THR A 176 -10.05 -13.01 12.69
CA THR A 176 -10.40 -14.42 12.49
C THR A 176 -9.87 -14.94 11.16
N MET A 177 -9.97 -14.15 10.09
CA MET A 177 -9.43 -14.50 8.77
C MET A 177 -7.90 -14.62 8.80
N VAL A 178 -7.21 -13.69 9.48
CA VAL A 178 -5.75 -13.72 9.63
C VAL A 178 -5.32 -14.93 10.46
N ALA A 179 -5.93 -15.14 11.63
CA ALA A 179 -5.57 -16.25 12.53
C ALA A 179 -5.82 -17.64 11.93
N SER A 180 -6.75 -17.78 10.98
CA SER A 180 -7.05 -19.04 10.29
C SER A 180 -6.26 -19.25 8.98
N ASN A 181 -5.50 -18.26 8.52
CA ASN A 181 -4.68 -18.39 7.31
C ASN A 181 -3.38 -19.16 7.64
N SER A 182 -3.17 -20.29 6.97
CA SER A 182 -1.99 -21.14 7.17
C SER A 182 -0.66 -20.44 6.88
N SER A 183 -0.67 -19.38 6.08
CA SER A 183 0.50 -18.53 5.81
C SER A 183 1.00 -17.80 7.06
N TYR A 184 0.13 -17.59 8.04
CA TYR A 184 0.41 -16.87 9.29
C TYR A 184 0.45 -17.79 10.52
N ALA A 185 0.34 -19.11 10.34
CA ALA A 185 0.18 -20.08 11.44
C ALA A 185 1.31 -20.04 12.49
N ASN A 186 2.50 -19.57 12.12
CA ASN A 186 3.67 -19.49 13.00
C ASN A 186 3.94 -18.07 13.52
N LEU A 187 3.08 -17.09 13.23
CA LEU A 187 3.25 -15.73 13.74
C LEU A 187 2.86 -15.67 15.23
N PRO A 188 3.61 -14.93 16.06
CA PRO A 188 3.17 -14.65 17.42
C PRO A 188 1.90 -13.78 17.41
N GLN A 189 1.12 -13.80 18.49
CA GLN A 189 -0.08 -12.94 18.57
C GLN A 189 0.29 -11.45 18.50
N ARG A 190 1.34 -11.06 19.24
CA ARG A 190 1.95 -9.73 19.25
C ARG A 190 3.46 -9.86 19.22
N VAL A 191 4.14 -8.91 18.59
CA VAL A 191 5.59 -8.77 18.75
C VAL A 191 5.90 -8.37 20.20
N PRO A 192 6.82 -9.06 20.91
CA PRO A 192 7.25 -8.64 22.24
C PRO A 192 7.78 -7.20 22.21
N SER A 193 7.38 -6.35 23.16
CA SER A 193 8.04 -5.06 23.31
C SER A 193 9.51 -5.29 23.63
N PRO A 194 10.45 -4.54 23.02
CA PRO A 194 11.83 -4.59 23.46
C PRO A 194 11.87 -4.26 24.95
N ALA A 195 12.49 -5.14 25.75
CA ALA A 195 12.74 -4.88 27.15
C ALA A 195 13.47 -3.52 27.25
N ARG A 196 12.91 -2.60 28.04
CA ARG A 196 13.52 -1.30 28.30
C ARG A 196 14.79 -1.45 29.11
#